data_AF-A0AAE9BFU9-F1
#
_entry.id   AF-A0AAE9BFU9-F1
#
_cell.length_a   1.000
_cell.length_b   1.000
_cell.length_c   1.000
_cell.angle_alpha   90.00
_cell.angle_beta   90.00
_cell.angle_gamma   90.00
#
_symmetry.space_group_name_H-M   'P 1'
#
loop_
_entity.id
_entity.type
_entity.pdbx_description
1 polymer ?
#
loop_
_entity_poly.entity_id
_entity_poly.type
_entity_poly.pdbx_seq_one_letter_code
_entity_poly.pdbx_strand_id
1 'polypeptide(L)'
;MRMLPVLPDESLFSRFCRTTTVYGMSPSSLLTIIFNKPDMNVHPILNSGLKAISLHTSESADQLWHEQTLLPLFAWALPISRNEIMDFNTTPARLNRLCRLSNFSLGQRTLLKFCPVCAREDTFHYGVTYWHLAHQLHGVTTCHRHPVALESIHVPSSPHIRIGLMPPVSYT
;
A
#
# COMPACT_ATOMS: atom_id res chain seq x y z
N MET A 1 -11.15 7.91 -15.29
CA MET A 1 -10.55 6.56 -15.11
C MET A 1 -10.89 6.08 -13.71
N ARG A 2 -11.23 4.80 -13.54
CA ARG A 2 -11.50 4.17 -12.24
C ARG A 2 -10.32 3.25 -11.87
N MET A 3 -9.92 3.20 -10.62
CA MET A 3 -8.96 2.19 -10.15
C MET A 3 -9.63 0.80 -10.16
N LEU A 4 -8.82 -0.24 -10.24
CA LEU A 4 -9.31 -1.62 -10.17
C LEU A 4 -10.06 -1.88 -8.86
N PRO A 5 -11.01 -2.84 -8.81
CA PRO A 5 -11.63 -3.24 -7.55
C PRO A 5 -10.59 -3.76 -6.55
N VAL A 6 -10.83 -3.51 -5.27
CA VAL A 6 -10.03 -4.03 -4.15
C VAL A 6 -10.17 -5.56 -4.05
N LEU A 7 -9.08 -6.24 -3.70
CA LEU A 7 -9.08 -7.64 -3.28
C LEU A 7 -9.04 -7.78 -1.75
N PRO A 8 -9.41 -8.95 -1.18
CA PRO A 8 -9.39 -9.15 0.26
C PRO A 8 -8.01 -8.89 0.87
N ASP A 9 -7.94 -8.17 2.00
CA ASP A 9 -6.68 -7.76 2.66
C ASP A 9 -5.71 -6.99 1.73
N GLU A 10 -6.17 -6.40 0.62
CA GLU A 10 -5.30 -5.70 -0.29
C GLU A 10 -4.94 -4.27 0.19
N SER A 11 -3.63 -3.98 0.28
CA SER A 11 -3.16 -2.62 0.56
C SER A 11 -3.44 -1.65 -0.60
N LEU A 12 -3.66 -0.36 -0.28
CA LEU A 12 -3.83 0.68 -1.31
C LEU A 12 -2.63 0.75 -2.27
N PHE A 13 -1.42 0.56 -1.75
CA PHE A 13 -0.19 0.49 -2.55
C PHE A 13 -0.25 -0.63 -3.61
N SER A 14 -0.71 -1.82 -3.23
CA SER A 14 -0.94 -2.92 -4.17
C SER A 14 -1.92 -2.55 -5.26
N ARG A 15 -3.02 -1.90 -4.87
CA ARG A 15 -4.06 -1.47 -5.80
C ARG A 15 -3.53 -0.49 -6.85
N PHE A 16 -2.62 0.43 -6.47
CA PHE A 16 -1.88 1.27 -7.42
C PHE A 16 -1.00 0.44 -8.37
N CYS A 17 -0.23 -0.52 -7.85
CA CYS A 17 0.63 -1.39 -8.65
C CYS A 17 -0.18 -2.22 -9.66
N ARG A 18 -1.30 -2.81 -9.27
CA ARG A 18 -2.20 -3.52 -10.19
C ARG A 18 -2.82 -2.58 -11.21
N THR A 19 -3.33 -1.45 -10.77
CA THR A 19 -3.99 -0.47 -11.66
C THR A 19 -3.02 0.01 -12.74
N THR A 20 -1.79 0.36 -12.39
CA THR A 20 -0.77 0.77 -13.37
C THR A 20 -0.41 -0.37 -14.33
N THR A 21 -0.36 -1.61 -13.82
CA THR A 21 -0.01 -2.81 -14.61
C THR A 21 -1.11 -3.17 -15.61
N VAL A 22 -2.37 -3.26 -15.16
CA VAL A 22 -3.49 -3.65 -16.01
C VAL A 22 -3.79 -2.60 -17.08
N TYR A 23 -3.72 -1.31 -16.73
CA TYR A 23 -3.91 -0.25 -17.72
C TYR A 23 -2.66 0.01 -18.59
N GLY A 24 -1.52 -0.62 -18.30
CA GLY A 24 -0.27 -0.40 -19.03
C GLY A 24 0.24 1.05 -18.96
N MET A 25 -0.14 1.80 -17.93
CA MET A 25 0.24 3.21 -17.79
C MET A 25 1.49 3.36 -16.95
N SER A 26 2.25 4.42 -17.23
CA SER A 26 3.34 4.82 -16.34
C SER A 26 2.79 5.28 -14.97
N PRO A 27 3.55 5.05 -13.87
CA PRO A 27 3.22 5.61 -12.57
C PRO A 27 2.89 7.10 -12.61
N SER A 28 3.71 7.91 -13.28
CA SER A 28 3.53 9.36 -13.34
C SER A 28 2.22 9.76 -14.01
N SER A 29 1.81 9.04 -15.07
CA SER A 29 0.51 9.26 -15.72
C SER A 29 -0.65 8.95 -14.76
N LEU A 30 -0.58 7.80 -14.07
CA LEU A 30 -1.62 7.39 -13.10
C LEU A 30 -1.74 8.39 -11.94
N LEU A 31 -0.61 8.85 -11.40
CA LEU A 31 -0.56 9.80 -10.30
C LEU A 31 -1.04 11.20 -10.71
N THR A 32 -0.77 11.59 -11.96
CA THR A 32 -1.33 12.83 -12.52
C THR A 32 -2.85 12.76 -12.61
N ILE A 33 -3.41 11.62 -13.04
CA ILE A 33 -4.87 11.42 -13.09
C ILE A 33 -5.50 11.51 -11.71
N ILE A 34 -4.89 10.87 -10.70
CA ILE A 34 -5.49 10.74 -9.36
C ILE A 34 -5.23 11.97 -8.47
N PHE A 35 -4.02 12.51 -8.50
CA PHE A 35 -3.59 13.57 -7.57
C PHE A 35 -3.32 14.92 -8.25
N ASN A 36 -3.44 15.01 -9.58
CA ASN A 36 -2.98 16.15 -10.37
C ASN A 36 -1.48 16.47 -10.16
N LYS A 37 -0.68 15.43 -9.82
CA LYS A 37 0.76 15.53 -9.53
C LYS A 37 1.50 14.25 -9.97
N PRO A 38 2.49 14.33 -10.87
CA PRO A 38 3.18 13.16 -11.43
C PRO A 38 4.23 12.52 -10.49
N ASP A 39 4.65 13.23 -9.45
CA ASP A 39 5.79 12.95 -8.57
C ASP A 39 5.38 12.58 -7.14
N MET A 40 4.09 12.38 -6.90
CA MET A 40 3.56 11.93 -5.62
C MET A 40 4.10 10.55 -5.24
N ASN A 41 4.66 10.40 -4.04
CA ASN A 41 5.08 9.10 -3.54
C ASN A 41 3.89 8.29 -3.02
N VAL A 42 3.76 7.04 -3.47
CA VAL A 42 2.78 6.09 -2.92
C VAL A 42 3.49 5.22 -1.89
N HIS A 43 3.24 5.48 -0.61
CA HIS A 43 3.91 4.76 0.47
C HIS A 43 3.30 3.35 0.62
N PRO A 44 4.12 2.28 0.74
CA PRO A 44 3.61 0.92 0.93
C PRO A 44 2.69 0.72 2.14
N ILE A 45 2.83 1.56 3.17
CA ILE A 45 2.16 1.43 4.47
C ILE A 45 1.19 2.58 4.77
N LEU A 46 1.49 3.82 4.32
CA LEU A 46 0.79 5.04 4.73
C LEU A 46 0.36 5.83 3.50
N ASN A 47 -0.73 5.38 2.89
CA ASN A 47 -1.29 6.10 1.77
C ASN A 47 -2.06 7.34 2.28
N SER A 48 -1.58 8.51 1.88
CA SER A 48 -2.23 9.80 2.09
C SER A 48 -3.05 10.21 0.86
N GLY A 49 -3.84 11.28 0.96
CA GLY A 49 -4.61 11.78 -0.18
C GLY A 49 -5.85 10.94 -0.48
N LEU A 50 -6.41 10.27 0.54
CA LEU A 50 -7.55 9.35 0.42
C LEU A 50 -8.79 10.01 -0.22
N LYS A 51 -9.02 11.30 0.04
CA LYS A 51 -10.08 12.08 -0.63
C LYS A 51 -9.94 12.06 -2.16
N ALA A 52 -8.73 12.31 -2.66
CA ALA A 52 -8.48 12.31 -4.10
C ALA A 52 -8.64 10.90 -4.69
N ILE A 53 -8.12 9.88 -4.00
CA ILE A 53 -8.25 8.48 -4.40
C ILE A 53 -9.72 8.06 -4.46
N SER A 54 -10.54 8.47 -3.48
CA SER A 54 -11.96 8.10 -3.41
C SER A 54 -12.80 8.56 -4.62
N LEU A 55 -12.35 9.60 -5.33
CA LEU A 55 -12.99 10.05 -6.58
C LEU A 55 -12.80 9.07 -7.75
N HIS A 56 -11.84 8.14 -7.62
CA HIS A 56 -11.47 7.15 -8.62
C HIS A 56 -11.76 5.71 -8.17
N THR A 57 -12.33 5.51 -6.99
CA THR A 57 -12.70 4.21 -6.43
C THR A 57 -14.21 4.12 -6.20
N SER A 58 -14.71 2.93 -5.82
CA SER A 58 -16.10 2.77 -5.36
C SER A 58 -16.26 3.20 -3.89
N GLU A 59 -15.16 3.09 -3.16
CA GLU A 59 -15.05 3.22 -1.72
C GLU A 59 -14.85 4.69 -1.33
N SER A 60 -15.47 5.10 -0.23
CA SER A 60 -15.26 6.42 0.35
C SER A 60 -13.85 6.56 0.93
N ALA A 61 -13.39 7.80 1.16
CA ALA A 61 -12.10 8.03 1.80
C ALA A 61 -11.99 7.36 3.18
N ASP A 62 -13.11 7.24 3.91
CA ASP A 62 -13.22 6.57 5.20
C ASP A 62 -13.07 5.05 5.08
N GLN A 63 -13.75 4.44 4.11
CA GLN A 63 -13.60 3.02 3.82
C GLN A 63 -12.15 2.68 3.41
N LEU A 64 -11.55 3.50 2.53
CA LEU A 64 -10.15 3.35 2.15
C LEU A 64 -9.21 3.42 3.35
N TRP A 65 -9.47 4.37 4.27
CA TRP A 65 -8.68 4.53 5.50
C TRP A 65 -8.74 3.27 6.37
N HIS A 66 -9.94 2.72 6.56
CA HIS A 66 -10.17 1.55 7.39
C HIS A 66 -9.65 0.23 6.79
N GLU A 67 -9.86 0.04 5.49
CA GLU A 67 -9.71 -1.29 4.87
C GLU A 67 -8.39 -1.48 4.13
N GLN A 68 -7.75 -0.39 3.68
CA GLN A 68 -6.60 -0.47 2.78
C GLN A 68 -5.36 0.30 3.28
N THR A 69 -5.40 0.81 4.51
CA THR A 69 -4.25 1.48 5.15
C THR A 69 -3.97 0.94 6.55
N LEU A 70 -2.74 1.11 7.01
CA LEU A 70 -2.39 0.84 8.42
C LEU A 70 -2.65 2.03 9.35
N LEU A 71 -3.21 3.14 8.85
CA LEU A 71 -3.51 4.34 9.66
C LEU A 71 -4.41 4.08 10.88
N PRO A 72 -5.41 3.18 10.84
CA PRO A 72 -6.19 2.86 12.04
C PRO A 72 -5.34 2.36 13.20
N LEU A 73 -4.31 1.55 12.91
CA LEU A 73 -3.40 1.03 13.92
C LEU A 73 -2.54 2.16 14.51
N PHE A 74 -2.03 3.07 13.67
CA PHE A 74 -1.28 4.24 14.17
C PHE A 74 -2.15 5.17 15.00
N ALA A 75 -3.39 5.43 14.58
CA ALA A 75 -4.35 6.24 15.32
C ALA A 75 -4.72 5.63 16.68
N TRP A 76 -4.75 4.29 16.78
CA TRP A 76 -4.91 3.59 18.04
C TRP A 76 -3.65 3.66 18.92
N ALA A 77 -2.48 3.40 18.35
CA ALA A 77 -1.21 3.37 19.10
C ALA A 77 -0.70 4.75 19.52
N LEU A 78 -1.12 5.83 18.84
CA LEU A 78 -0.62 7.20 19.04
C LEU A 78 -1.77 8.15 19.43
N PRO A 79 -2.34 8.04 20.64
CA PRO A 79 -3.53 8.80 21.05
C PRO A 79 -3.34 10.32 20.97
N ILE A 80 -2.14 10.82 21.27
CA ILE A 80 -1.81 12.26 21.20
C ILE A 80 -1.94 12.81 19.78
N SER A 81 -1.61 12.00 18.77
CA SER A 81 -1.62 12.39 17.36
C SER A 81 -2.84 11.87 16.61
N ARG A 82 -3.77 11.20 17.29
CA ARG A 82 -4.91 10.50 16.70
C ARG A 82 -5.75 11.38 15.80
N ASN A 83 -6.13 12.58 16.29
CA ASN A 83 -6.99 13.49 15.54
C ASN A 83 -6.32 13.95 14.23
N GLU A 84 -5.01 14.21 14.25
CA GLU A 84 -4.26 14.55 13.04
C GLU A 84 -4.15 13.36 12.07
N ILE A 85 -3.95 12.14 12.58
CA ILE A 85 -3.87 10.91 11.75
C ILE A 85 -5.22 10.60 11.07
N MET A 86 -6.33 10.94 11.73
CA MET A 86 -7.68 10.78 11.19
C MET A 86 -8.09 11.92 10.25
N ASP A 87 -7.39 13.05 10.26
CA ASP A 87 -7.68 14.16 9.35
C ASP A 87 -7.14 13.87 7.93
N PHE A 88 -8.06 13.72 6.98
CA PHE A 88 -7.74 13.53 5.56
C PHE A 88 -7.04 14.73 4.90
N ASN A 89 -7.00 15.90 5.55
CA ASN A 89 -6.24 17.07 5.07
C ASN A 89 -4.79 17.07 5.55
N THR A 90 -4.40 16.16 6.45
CA THR A 90 -3.03 16.04 6.93
C THR A 90 -2.10 15.71 5.77
N THR A 91 -1.01 16.48 5.64
CA THR A 91 -0.07 16.30 4.52
C THR A 91 0.68 14.97 4.63
N PRO A 92 1.07 14.35 3.50
CA PRO A 92 1.85 13.11 3.50
C PRO A 92 3.12 13.19 4.37
N ALA A 93 3.83 14.32 4.28
CA ALA A 93 5.04 14.57 5.07
C ALA A 93 4.77 14.65 6.57
N ARG A 94 3.67 15.32 6.97
CA ARG A 94 3.26 15.37 8.38
C ARG A 94 2.87 13.99 8.89
N LEU A 95 2.10 13.23 8.11
CA LEU A 95 1.65 11.88 8.47
C LEU A 95 2.82 10.92 8.71
N ASN A 96 3.84 10.95 7.83
CA ASN A 96 5.07 10.18 7.99
C ASN A 96 5.81 10.52 9.28
N ARG A 97 5.88 11.81 9.63
CA ARG A 97 6.52 12.28 10.87
C ARG A 97 5.74 11.84 12.12
N LEU A 98 4.41 11.96 12.10
CA LEU A 98 3.54 11.57 13.21
C LEU A 98 3.63 10.08 13.51
N CYS A 99 3.59 9.25 12.46
CA CYS A 99 3.65 7.80 12.57
C CYS A 99 5.07 7.27 12.90
N ARG A 100 6.03 8.18 13.16
CA ARG A 100 7.43 7.88 13.51
C ARG A 100 8.09 6.88 12.56
N LEU A 101 7.71 6.92 11.29
CA LEU A 101 8.31 6.10 10.24
C LEU A 101 9.66 6.67 9.77
N SER A 102 10.29 7.53 10.56
CA SER A 102 11.58 8.17 10.28
C SER A 102 12.76 7.21 10.08
N ASN A 103 12.57 5.89 10.25
CA ASN A 103 13.52 4.90 9.73
C ASN A 103 13.58 4.89 8.18
N PHE A 104 12.59 5.49 7.49
CA PHE A 104 12.65 5.75 6.05
C PHE A 104 13.76 6.75 5.68
N SER A 105 14.18 7.63 6.61
CA SER A 105 15.25 8.61 6.37
C SER A 105 16.65 8.13 6.74
N LEU A 106 16.81 6.89 7.24
CA LEU A 106 18.11 6.30 7.63
C LEU A 106 18.71 5.35 6.56
N GLY A 107 18.24 5.41 5.31
CA GLY A 107 18.80 4.62 4.21
C GLY A 107 18.47 3.12 4.24
N GLN A 108 17.69 2.65 5.23
CA GLN A 108 17.08 1.34 5.19
C GLN A 108 15.99 1.34 4.12
N ARG A 109 16.26 0.68 2.99
CA ARG A 109 15.28 0.46 1.92
C ARG A 109 14.09 -0.29 2.50
N THR A 110 12.93 0.35 2.53
CA THR A 110 11.66 -0.26 2.91
C THR A 110 11.46 -1.56 2.13
N LEU A 111 11.03 -2.58 2.86
CA LEU A 111 10.81 -3.91 2.33
C LEU A 111 9.31 -4.11 2.10
N LEU A 112 8.97 -4.64 0.93
CA LEU A 112 7.64 -5.19 0.67
C LEU A 112 7.67 -6.65 1.06
N LYS A 113 6.78 -7.03 1.97
CA LYS A 113 6.72 -8.39 2.51
C LYS A 113 5.58 -9.16 1.88
N PHE A 114 5.78 -10.45 1.62
CA PHE A 114 4.74 -11.32 1.09
C PHE A 114 4.90 -12.75 1.60
N CYS A 115 3.80 -13.50 1.56
CA CYS A 115 3.79 -14.93 1.80
C CYS A 115 3.78 -15.65 0.44
N PRO A 116 4.72 -16.58 0.17
CA PRO A 116 4.72 -17.32 -1.10
C PRO A 116 3.48 -18.23 -1.24
N VAL A 117 2.91 -18.69 -0.13
CA VAL A 117 1.67 -19.48 -0.14
C VAL A 117 0.47 -18.59 -0.49
N CYS A 118 0.33 -17.40 0.14
CA CYS A 118 -0.71 -16.44 -0.25
C CYS A 118 -0.57 -16.07 -1.74
N ALA A 119 0.65 -15.83 -2.23
CA ALA A 119 0.86 -15.49 -3.64
C ALA A 119 0.30 -16.57 -4.58
N ARG A 120 0.54 -17.86 -4.31
CA ARG A 120 -0.05 -18.94 -5.10
C ARG A 120 -1.57 -19.01 -4.99
N GLU A 121 -2.12 -18.84 -3.79
CA GLU A 121 -3.56 -18.79 -3.57
C GLU A 121 -4.20 -17.61 -4.32
N ASP A 122 -3.58 -16.43 -4.27
CA ASP A 122 -4.07 -15.22 -4.93
C ASP A 122 -4.07 -15.40 -6.45
N THR A 123 -3.00 -15.99 -7.01
CA THR A 123 -2.95 -16.35 -8.44
C THR A 123 -4.04 -17.35 -8.80
N PHE A 124 -4.28 -18.36 -7.96
CA PHE A 124 -5.32 -19.36 -8.23
C PHE A 124 -6.74 -18.78 -8.18
N HIS A 125 -7.06 -17.95 -7.18
CA HIS A 125 -8.42 -17.44 -6.97
C HIS A 125 -8.73 -16.17 -7.76
N TYR A 126 -7.74 -15.31 -7.98
CA TYR A 126 -7.92 -13.98 -8.58
C TYR A 126 -7.12 -13.77 -9.88
N GLY A 127 -6.31 -14.75 -10.28
CA GLY A 127 -5.47 -14.67 -11.49
C GLY A 127 -4.23 -13.78 -11.32
N VAL A 128 -4.00 -13.21 -10.14
CA VAL A 128 -2.91 -12.25 -9.90
C VAL A 128 -2.55 -12.21 -8.41
N THR A 129 -1.26 -12.09 -8.11
CA THR A 129 -0.78 -11.85 -6.73
C THR A 129 -1.08 -10.42 -6.30
N TYR A 130 -1.02 -10.10 -5.01
CA TYR A 130 -1.15 -8.71 -4.54
C TYR A 130 -0.52 -8.51 -3.16
N TRP A 131 -0.14 -7.26 -2.85
CA TRP A 131 0.47 -6.95 -1.55
C TRP A 131 -0.60 -6.85 -0.47
N HIS A 132 -0.70 -7.90 0.33
CA HIS A 132 -1.53 -7.97 1.53
C HIS A 132 -1.13 -6.91 2.56
N LEU A 133 -2.12 -6.22 3.15
CA LEU A 133 -1.95 -5.16 4.13
C LEU A 133 -1.35 -5.70 5.42
N ALA A 134 -1.87 -6.82 5.93
CA ALA A 134 -1.39 -7.45 7.16
C ALA A 134 0.10 -7.79 7.10
N HIS A 135 0.62 -8.19 5.93
CA HIS A 135 2.03 -8.49 5.75
C HIS A 135 2.93 -7.25 5.85
N GLN A 136 2.43 -6.04 5.59
CA GLN A 136 3.26 -4.83 5.56
C GLN A 136 3.54 -4.24 6.95
N LEU A 137 2.87 -4.72 8.00
CA LEU A 137 3.03 -4.19 9.35
C LEU A 137 4.47 -4.42 9.89
N HIS A 138 5.08 -3.40 10.48
CA HIS A 138 6.41 -3.52 11.09
C HIS A 138 6.42 -4.59 12.20
N GLY A 139 7.48 -5.39 12.27
CA GLY A 139 7.61 -6.49 13.24
C GLY A 139 6.90 -7.78 12.84
N VAL A 140 5.98 -7.76 11.87
CA VAL A 140 5.40 -9.00 11.32
C VAL A 140 6.43 -9.67 10.40
N THR A 141 6.88 -10.86 10.80
CA THR A 141 7.88 -11.65 10.05
C THR A 141 7.34 -12.99 9.55
N THR A 142 6.12 -13.36 9.92
CA THR A 142 5.45 -14.60 9.52
C THR A 142 4.05 -14.32 8.99
N CYS A 143 3.55 -15.17 8.11
CA CYS A 143 2.18 -15.08 7.64
C CYS A 143 1.21 -15.44 8.77
N HIS A 144 0.10 -14.70 8.90
CA HIS A 144 -0.93 -15.00 9.89
C HIS A 144 -1.90 -16.12 9.45
N ARG A 145 -1.92 -16.44 8.14
CA ARG A 145 -2.75 -17.50 7.53
C ARG A 145 -1.98 -18.79 7.32
N HIS A 146 -0.67 -18.73 7.14
CA HIS A 146 0.18 -19.86 6.78
C HIS A 146 1.40 -19.93 7.71
N PRO A 147 1.83 -21.12 8.15
CA PRO A 147 2.98 -21.28 9.06
C PRO A 147 4.32 -21.14 8.32
N VAL A 148 4.55 -20.00 7.68
CA VAL A 148 5.77 -19.70 6.91
C VAL A 148 6.28 -18.29 7.24
N ALA A 149 7.60 -18.11 7.14
CA ALA A 149 8.21 -16.79 7.19
C ALA A 149 7.82 -15.96 5.96
N LEU A 150 7.66 -14.65 6.15
CA LEU A 150 7.43 -13.73 5.04
C LEU A 150 8.74 -13.51 4.29
N GLU A 151 8.67 -13.62 2.98
CA GLU A 151 9.73 -13.19 2.08
C GLU A 151 9.62 -11.68 1.83
N SER A 152 10.70 -11.07 1.36
CA SER A 152 10.71 -9.63 1.14
C SER A 152 11.52 -9.20 -0.07
N ILE A 153 11.06 -8.15 -0.74
CA ILE A 153 11.79 -7.46 -1.80
C ILE A 153 11.95 -5.98 -1.45
N HIS A 154 12.97 -5.34 -2.03
CA HIS A 154 13.12 -3.90 -1.89
C HIS A 154 12.05 -3.14 -2.67
N VAL A 155 11.47 -2.12 -2.03
CA VAL A 155 10.67 -1.11 -2.72
C VAL A 155 11.56 -0.39 -3.75
N PRO A 156 11.08 -0.15 -4.98
CA PRO A 156 11.85 0.61 -5.96
C PRO A 156 12.01 2.08 -5.53
N SER A 157 12.84 2.83 -6.27
CA SER A 157 12.93 4.28 -6.09
C SER A 157 11.57 4.96 -6.29
N SER A 158 11.45 6.21 -5.82
CA SER A 158 10.28 7.07 -6.06
C SER A 158 9.80 6.98 -7.52
N PRO A 159 8.48 6.84 -7.78
CA PRO A 159 7.35 6.99 -6.84
C PRO A 159 6.99 5.72 -6.03
N HIS A 160 7.90 4.74 -5.95
CA HIS A 160 7.76 3.47 -5.23
C HIS A 160 6.80 2.45 -5.84
N ILE A 161 6.07 2.82 -6.89
CA ILE A 161 5.23 1.93 -7.69
C ILE A 161 5.80 1.81 -9.11
N ARG A 162 5.56 0.67 -9.77
CA ARG A 162 5.89 0.44 -11.18
C ARG A 162 5.00 -0.65 -11.78
N ILE A 163 4.93 -0.70 -13.11
CA ILE A 163 4.31 -1.80 -13.85
C ILE A 163 4.97 -3.12 -13.41
N GLY A 164 4.15 -4.12 -13.09
CA GLY A 164 4.60 -5.46 -12.70
C GLY A 164 5.16 -5.58 -11.28
N LEU A 165 5.03 -4.55 -10.41
CA LEU A 165 5.47 -4.65 -9.01
C LEU A 165 4.47 -5.43 -8.17
N MET A 166 4.47 -6.75 -8.31
CA MET A 166 3.60 -7.67 -7.59
C MET A 166 4.45 -8.73 -6.84
N PRO A 167 3.91 -9.38 -5.80
CA PRO A 167 4.61 -10.51 -5.18
C PRO A 167 4.98 -11.56 -6.22
N PRO A 168 6.24 -12.05 -6.25
CA PRO A 168 6.64 -13.12 -7.14
C PRO A 168 5.95 -14.43 -6.74
N VAL A 169 5.65 -15.26 -7.74
CA VAL A 169 5.12 -16.60 -7.52
C VAL A 169 6.27 -17.59 -7.68
N SER A 170 6.65 -18.24 -6.59
CA SER A 170 7.58 -19.38 -6.63
C SER A 170 6.78 -20.67 -6.76
N TYR A 171 7.02 -21.41 -7.85
CA TYR A 171 6.41 -22.73 -8.10
C TYR A 171 7.21 -23.90 -7.51
N THR A 172 8.25 -23.60 -6.70
CA THR A 172 8.99 -24.57 -5.90
C THR A 172 8.13 -25.12 -4.77
#